data_AF-A0AAN6EA56-F1
#
_entry.id   AF-A0AAN6EA56-F1
#
_cell.length_a   1.000
_cell.length_b   1.000
_cell.length_c   1.000
_cell.angle_alpha   90.00
_cell.angle_beta   90.00
_cell.angle_gamma   90.00
#
_symmetry.space_group_name_H-M   'P 1'
#
loop_
_entity.id
_entity.type
_entity.pdbx_description
1 polymer ?
#
loop_
_entity_poly.entity_id
_entity_poly.type
_entity_poly.pdbx_seq_one_letter_code
_entity_poly.pdbx_strand_id
1 'polypeptide(L)'
;SLITHSSSSIAAQSSLAGAAPWWAAKRSVLNTHGAKVAWGWTSALFAAAAAVRAPARAPSATAAAALRYVLATLYWVAMARWFFGPPLFDRVFVRTGGSCLPTAPDAATMTSASVASLQACRAAGGRWAGGHDVSGHCFLLIHSALFLAEEAVAPLLAVLSDRRHTLPALTTARRAALAATLGLVGVWVFMLYATARYFHGIHELLSGTVLGVAYWAALYRSGVLGPA
;
A
#
# COMPACT_ATOMS: atom_id res chain seq x y z
N SER A 1 55.30 -16.81 -11.41
CA SER A 1 54.15 -16.44 -12.28
C SER A 1 52.94 -17.25 -11.88
N LEU A 2 51.98 -16.66 -11.16
CA LEU A 2 50.68 -17.29 -10.92
C LEU A 2 49.59 -16.22 -10.73
N ILE A 3 48.72 -16.15 -11.73
CA ILE A 3 47.27 -15.95 -11.69
C ILE A 3 46.75 -14.63 -11.09
N THR A 4 46.63 -13.62 -11.95
CA THR A 4 45.70 -12.49 -11.82
C THR A 4 44.44 -12.76 -12.66
N HIS A 5 43.46 -13.46 -12.11
CA HIS A 5 42.09 -13.54 -12.67
C HIS A 5 41.09 -13.69 -11.52
N SER A 6 40.58 -12.58 -10.97
CA SER A 6 39.39 -12.60 -10.09
C SER A 6 38.70 -11.24 -9.92
N SER A 7 39.28 -10.12 -10.36
CA SER A 7 38.65 -8.81 -10.20
C SER A 7 37.60 -8.48 -11.28
N SER A 8 37.62 -9.18 -12.42
CA SER A 8 36.73 -8.91 -13.56
C SER A 8 35.33 -9.52 -13.41
N SER A 9 35.19 -10.57 -12.59
CA SER A 9 33.94 -11.32 -12.41
C SER A 9 32.98 -10.67 -11.40
N ILE A 10 33.49 -9.95 -10.40
CA ILE A 10 32.67 -9.24 -9.40
C ILE A 10 32.06 -7.96 -10.00
N ALA A 11 32.82 -7.23 -10.83
CA ALA A 11 32.31 -6.06 -11.55
C ALA A 11 31.25 -6.45 -12.60
N ALA A 12 31.43 -7.59 -13.30
CA ALA A 12 30.44 -8.09 -14.25
C ALA A 12 29.14 -8.59 -13.57
N GLN A 13 29.23 -9.15 -12.36
CA GLN A 13 28.02 -9.52 -11.59
C GLN A 13 27.25 -8.30 -11.10
N SER A 14 27.93 -7.18 -10.82
CA SER A 14 27.28 -5.93 -10.40
C SER A 14 26.48 -5.23 -11.50
N SER A 15 26.82 -5.44 -12.78
CA SER A 15 26.07 -4.90 -13.93
C SER A 15 24.93 -5.81 -14.41
N LEU A 16 24.92 -7.08 -13.99
CA LEU A 16 23.85 -8.06 -14.26
C LEU A 16 22.69 -8.00 -13.25
N ALA A 17 22.85 -7.29 -12.13
CA ALA A 17 21.71 -6.80 -11.35
C ALA A 17 21.05 -5.65 -12.12
N GLY A 18 20.31 -6.02 -13.18
CA GLY A 18 19.74 -5.09 -14.15
C GLY A 18 19.20 -3.83 -13.49
N ALA A 19 19.77 -2.67 -13.86
CA ALA A 19 19.33 -1.37 -13.40
C ALA A 19 17.80 -1.32 -13.48
N ALA A 20 17.15 -1.02 -12.35
CA ALA A 20 15.69 -0.98 -12.30
C ALA A 20 15.18 -0.08 -13.43
N PRO A 21 14.18 -0.52 -14.22
CA PRO A 21 13.63 0.28 -15.31
C PRO A 21 13.22 1.68 -14.84
N TRP A 22 13.18 2.67 -15.74
CA TRP A 22 12.87 4.07 -15.39
C TRP A 22 11.56 4.23 -14.59
N TRP A 23 10.58 3.35 -14.80
CA TRP A 23 9.30 3.33 -14.09
C TRP A 23 9.39 2.72 -12.68
N ALA A 24 10.39 1.89 -12.42
CA ALA A 24 10.73 1.31 -11.10
C ALA A 24 11.78 2.12 -10.33
N ALA A 25 12.20 3.29 -10.85
CA ALA A 25 13.08 4.17 -10.10
C ALA A 25 12.38 4.71 -8.84
N LYS A 26 13.11 4.87 -7.73
CA LYS A 26 12.57 5.36 -6.44
C LYS A 26 11.83 6.71 -6.56
N ARG A 27 12.15 7.52 -7.56
CA ARG A 27 11.53 8.83 -7.84
C ARG A 27 10.62 8.84 -9.08
N SER A 28 10.26 7.68 -9.64
CA SER A 28 9.34 7.61 -10.77
C SER A 28 7.95 8.13 -10.38
N VAL A 29 7.20 8.66 -11.35
CA VAL A 29 5.82 9.15 -11.16
C VAL A 29 4.94 8.08 -10.54
N LEU A 30 5.13 6.82 -10.95
CA LEU A 30 4.39 5.67 -10.42
C LEU A 30 4.63 5.50 -8.91
N ASN A 31 5.87 5.66 -8.44
CA ASN A 31 6.21 5.51 -7.02
C ASN A 31 5.85 6.76 -6.20
N THR A 32 5.95 7.96 -6.77
CA THR A 32 5.69 9.22 -6.03
C THR A 32 4.22 9.63 -6.00
N HIS A 33 3.45 9.36 -7.05
CA HIS A 33 2.02 9.72 -7.15
C HIS A 33 1.07 8.52 -7.12
N GLY A 34 1.57 7.29 -7.35
CA GLY A 34 0.81 6.06 -7.18
C GLY A 34 0.82 5.61 -5.73
N ALA A 35 1.88 4.91 -5.30
CA ALA A 35 1.93 4.26 -3.98
C ALA A 35 1.74 5.22 -2.80
N LYS A 36 2.40 6.39 -2.81
CA LYS A 36 2.32 7.35 -1.70
C LYS A 36 0.94 7.98 -1.52
N VAL A 37 0.15 8.04 -2.60
CA VAL A 37 -1.19 8.64 -2.62
C VAL A 37 -2.25 7.58 -2.93
N ALA A 38 -1.91 6.29 -2.75
CA ALA A 38 -2.77 5.18 -3.17
C ALA A 38 -4.14 5.23 -2.47
N TRP A 39 -4.16 5.58 -1.18
CA TRP A 39 -5.41 5.77 -0.45
C TRP A 39 -6.25 6.92 -1.03
N GLY A 40 -5.64 8.02 -1.45
CA GLY A 40 -6.35 9.15 -2.05
C GLY A 40 -7.08 8.78 -3.35
N TRP A 41 -6.40 8.06 -4.25
CA TRP A 41 -7.02 7.54 -5.48
C TRP A 41 -8.11 6.50 -5.18
N THR A 42 -7.88 5.67 -4.15
CA THR A 42 -8.86 4.69 -3.66
C THR A 42 -10.13 5.39 -3.18
N SER A 43 -10.00 6.42 -2.33
CA SER A 43 -11.12 7.22 -1.83
C SER A 43 -11.89 7.92 -2.95
N ALA A 44 -11.18 8.48 -3.94
CA ALA A 44 -11.81 9.17 -5.07
C ALA A 44 -12.68 8.22 -5.91
N LEU A 45 -12.17 7.03 -6.26
CA LEU A 45 -12.93 6.06 -7.03
C LEU A 45 -14.04 5.39 -6.21
N PHE A 46 -13.83 5.15 -4.91
CA PHE A 46 -14.90 4.72 -4.02
C PHE A 46 -16.06 5.74 -3.99
N ALA A 47 -15.76 7.03 -3.81
CA ALA A 47 -16.77 8.08 -3.79
C ALA A 47 -17.50 8.20 -5.14
N ALA A 48 -16.77 8.17 -6.26
CA ALA A 48 -17.36 8.18 -7.59
C ALA A 48 -18.28 6.96 -7.83
N ALA A 49 -17.83 5.77 -7.45
CA ALA A 49 -18.63 4.55 -7.54
C ALA A 49 -19.88 4.61 -6.64
N ALA A 50 -19.77 5.18 -5.44
CA ALA A 50 -20.91 5.40 -4.54
C ALA A 50 -21.92 6.38 -5.14
N ALA A 51 -21.47 7.50 -5.72
CA ALA A 51 -22.32 8.52 -6.31
C ALA A 51 -23.17 7.97 -7.47
N VAL A 52 -22.58 7.19 -8.39
CA VAL A 52 -23.33 6.61 -9.53
C VAL A 52 -24.28 5.46 -9.12
N ARG A 53 -24.22 5.02 -7.86
CA ARG A 53 -25.11 4.01 -7.27
C ARG A 53 -26.10 4.60 -6.27
N ALA A 54 -25.91 5.83 -5.80
CA ALA A 54 -26.76 6.47 -4.79
C ALA A 54 -28.27 6.41 -5.12
N PRO A 55 -28.72 6.61 -6.38
CA PRO A 55 -30.14 6.52 -6.73
C PRO A 55 -30.75 5.13 -6.51
N ALA A 56 -29.94 4.08 -6.43
CA ALA A 56 -30.37 2.69 -6.29
C ALA A 56 -30.09 2.11 -4.88
N ARG A 57 -29.58 2.91 -3.93
CA ARG A 57 -29.06 2.41 -2.65
C ARG A 57 -29.93 2.85 -1.48
N ALA A 58 -30.29 1.88 -0.63
CA ALA A 58 -30.98 2.17 0.63
C ALA A 58 -30.08 3.00 1.58
N PRO A 59 -30.65 3.89 2.43
CA PRO A 59 -29.88 4.69 3.37
C PRO A 59 -29.01 3.87 4.33
N SER A 60 -29.53 2.74 4.81
CA SER A 60 -28.79 1.79 5.67
C SER A 60 -27.56 1.22 4.99
N ALA A 61 -27.67 0.87 3.70
CA ALA A 61 -26.54 0.38 2.90
C ALA A 61 -25.51 1.49 2.68
N THR A 62 -25.92 2.75 2.49
CA THR A 62 -25.00 3.90 2.39
C THR A 62 -24.25 4.12 3.70
N ALA A 63 -24.95 4.08 4.84
CA ALA A 63 -24.33 4.21 6.16
C ALA A 63 -23.31 3.10 6.43
N ALA A 64 -23.63 1.85 6.09
CA ALA A 64 -22.72 0.71 6.23
C ALA A 64 -21.44 0.88 5.40
N ALA A 65 -21.55 1.33 4.14
CA ALA A 65 -20.37 1.61 3.30
C ALA A 65 -19.52 2.76 3.85
N ALA A 66 -20.17 3.83 4.34
CA ALA A 66 -19.46 4.93 4.98
C ALA A 66 -18.70 4.48 6.23
N LEU A 67 -19.33 3.65 7.08
CA LEU A 67 -18.68 3.08 8.25
C LEU A 67 -17.45 2.24 7.86
N ARG A 68 -17.58 1.34 6.89
CA ARG A 68 -16.44 0.54 6.40
C ARG A 68 -15.34 1.42 5.81
N TYR A 69 -15.67 2.47 5.08
CA TYR A 69 -14.67 3.41 4.59
C TYR A 69 -13.92 4.10 5.73
N VAL A 70 -14.64 4.54 6.78
CA VAL A 70 -14.04 5.14 7.97
C VAL A 70 -13.14 4.14 8.67
N LEU A 71 -13.61 2.91 8.91
CA LEU A 71 -12.81 1.86 9.55
C LEU A 71 -11.57 1.49 8.73
N ALA A 72 -11.70 1.38 7.41
CA ALA A 72 -10.58 1.12 6.51
C ALA A 72 -9.54 2.25 6.53
N THR A 73 -10.00 3.50 6.60
CA THR A 73 -9.13 4.68 6.72
C THR A 73 -8.42 4.71 8.06
N LEU A 74 -9.16 4.48 9.16
CA LEU A 74 -8.59 4.43 10.51
C LEU A 74 -7.58 3.29 10.64
N TYR A 75 -7.86 2.13 10.06
CA TYR A 75 -6.91 1.01 10.01
C TYR A 75 -5.61 1.41 9.30
N TRP A 76 -5.71 1.99 8.11
CA TRP A 76 -4.53 2.48 7.38
C TRP A 76 -3.75 3.52 8.19
N VAL A 77 -4.43 4.52 8.76
CA VAL A 77 -3.81 5.56 9.58
C VAL A 77 -3.15 4.96 10.82
N ALA A 78 -3.78 4.01 11.51
CA ALA A 78 -3.19 3.36 12.68
C ALA A 78 -1.92 2.56 12.36
N MET A 79 -1.87 1.92 11.18
CA MET A 79 -0.69 1.17 10.74
C MET A 79 0.44 2.09 10.27
N ALA A 80 0.11 3.08 9.44
CA ALA A 80 1.08 3.87 8.68
C ALA A 80 1.40 5.25 9.28
N ARG A 81 0.61 5.73 10.25
CA ARG A 81 0.75 7.06 10.84
C ARG A 81 0.74 7.03 12.37
N TRP A 82 1.21 8.13 12.94
CA TRP A 82 1.26 8.36 14.37
C TRP A 82 -0.16 8.35 14.95
N PHE A 83 -0.53 7.27 15.66
CA PHE A 83 -1.80 7.21 16.37
C PHE A 83 -1.63 7.20 17.90
N PHE A 84 -0.48 6.76 18.44
CA PHE A 84 -0.17 6.78 19.89
C PHE A 84 1.33 6.63 20.17
N GLY A 85 2.19 7.41 19.53
CA GLY A 85 3.64 7.14 19.46
C GLY A 85 4.10 6.82 18.02
N PRO A 86 5.37 6.39 17.82
CA PRO A 86 5.91 6.08 16.49
C PRO A 86 4.97 5.17 15.68
N PRO A 87 4.98 5.27 14.34
CA PRO A 87 4.21 4.38 13.46
C PRO A 87 4.36 2.91 13.87
N LEU A 88 3.31 2.10 13.72
CA LEU A 88 3.38 0.70 14.15
C LEU A 88 4.53 -0.04 13.46
N PHE A 89 4.79 0.25 12.18
CA PHE A 89 5.93 -0.31 11.44
C PHE A 89 7.27 0.04 12.10
N ASP A 90 7.45 1.27 12.57
CA ASP A 90 8.68 1.68 13.27
C ASP A 90 8.82 0.92 14.61
N ARG A 91 7.70 0.66 15.32
CA ARG A 91 7.73 -0.14 16.55
C ARG A 91 8.07 -1.61 16.29
N VAL A 92 7.53 -2.20 15.22
CA VAL A 92 7.85 -3.57 14.80
C VAL A 92 9.35 -3.65 14.48
N PHE A 93 9.87 -2.68 13.74
CA PHE A 93 11.29 -2.60 13.38
C PHE A 93 12.19 -2.54 14.62
N VAL A 94 11.92 -1.63 15.56
CA VAL A 94 12.72 -1.49 16.78
C VAL A 94 12.62 -2.74 17.65
N ARG A 95 11.42 -3.33 17.82
CA ARG A 95 11.23 -4.56 18.60
C ARG A 95 11.92 -5.79 18.00
N THR A 96 12.17 -5.79 16.70
CA THR A 96 12.88 -6.87 16.00
C THR A 96 14.38 -6.66 15.94
N GLY A 97 14.92 -5.74 16.76
CA GLY A 97 16.37 -5.49 16.89
C GLY A 97 16.87 -4.31 16.05
N GLY A 98 15.98 -3.57 15.42
CA GLY A 98 16.32 -2.42 14.60
C GLY A 98 16.76 -1.19 15.41
N SER A 99 17.71 -0.45 14.87
CA SER A 99 18.24 0.77 15.49
C SER A 99 18.63 1.83 14.45
N CYS A 100 18.82 3.06 14.93
CA CYS A 100 19.36 4.15 14.13
C CYS A 100 20.87 4.21 14.31
N LEU A 101 21.61 3.92 13.24
CA LEU A 101 23.08 3.94 13.23
C LEU A 101 23.59 5.31 12.75
N PRO A 102 24.60 5.91 13.39
CA PRO A 102 25.23 7.12 12.88
C PRO A 102 25.91 6.85 11.53
N THR A 103 25.79 7.80 10.59
CA THR A 103 26.38 7.68 9.24
C THR A 103 27.75 8.36 9.14
N ALA A 104 28.14 9.17 10.14
CA ALA A 104 29.42 9.88 10.20
C ALA A 104 30.08 9.71 11.59
N PRO A 105 31.42 9.68 11.66
CA PRO A 105 32.16 9.51 12.92
C PRO A 105 31.96 10.66 13.91
N ASP A 106 31.67 11.88 13.44
CA ASP A 106 31.40 13.05 14.29
C ASP A 106 29.96 13.08 14.85
N ALA A 107 29.11 12.12 14.50
CA ALA A 107 27.76 11.96 15.03
C ALA A 107 27.73 11.16 16.35
N ALA A 108 28.86 11.09 17.07
CA ALA A 108 29.02 10.37 18.33
C ALA A 108 28.16 10.91 19.50
N THR A 109 27.49 12.06 19.31
CA THR A 109 26.47 12.61 20.22
C THR A 109 25.04 12.23 19.86
N MET A 110 24.82 11.36 18.85
CA MET A 110 23.53 10.68 18.72
C MET A 110 23.48 9.54 19.73
N THR A 111 22.79 9.77 20.85
CA THR A 111 22.36 8.67 21.70
C THR A 111 21.46 7.77 20.86
N SER A 112 21.96 6.58 20.55
CA SER A 112 21.25 5.45 19.91
C SER A 112 19.98 5.01 20.66
N ALA A 113 19.66 5.67 21.78
CA ALA A 113 18.67 5.29 22.77
C ALA A 113 17.31 6.00 22.67
N SER A 114 17.05 6.94 21.73
CA SER A 114 15.73 7.62 21.70
C SER A 114 15.07 7.77 20.33
N VAL A 115 15.72 7.33 19.25
CA VAL A 115 15.12 7.41 17.91
C VAL A 115 14.24 6.20 17.66
N ALA A 116 13.00 6.27 18.16
CA ALA A 116 12.00 5.22 17.98
C ALA A 116 11.25 5.31 16.63
N SER A 117 11.67 6.20 15.72
CA SER A 117 11.04 6.38 14.41
C SER A 117 12.05 6.56 13.27
N LEU A 118 11.71 6.02 12.09
CA LEU A 118 12.50 6.14 10.87
C LEU A 118 12.68 7.61 10.44
N GLN A 119 11.65 8.42 10.63
CA GLN A 119 11.68 9.84 10.30
C GLN A 119 12.66 10.60 11.18
N ALA A 120 12.65 10.37 12.49
CA ALA A 120 13.61 10.98 13.41
C ALA A 120 15.05 10.51 13.10
N CYS A 121 15.24 9.24 12.71
CA CYS A 121 16.56 8.74 12.34
C CYS A 121 17.13 9.46 11.12
N ARG A 122 16.30 9.63 10.08
CA ARG A 122 16.69 10.36 8.88
C ARG A 122 16.93 11.85 9.15
N ALA A 123 16.11 12.47 9.99
CA ALA A 123 16.30 13.87 10.38
C ALA A 123 17.62 14.10 11.13
N ALA A 124 18.05 13.10 11.92
CA ALA A 124 19.34 13.11 12.60
C ALA A 124 20.52 12.72 11.69
N GLY A 125 20.30 12.45 10.40
CA GLY A 125 21.36 12.00 9.48
C GLY A 125 21.80 10.55 9.69
N GLY A 126 21.03 9.76 10.45
CA GLY A 126 21.30 8.36 10.72
C GLY A 126 20.76 7.42 9.65
N ARG A 127 21.28 6.19 9.68
CA ARG A 127 20.85 5.05 8.85
C ARG A 127 20.01 4.09 9.69
N TRP A 128 18.78 3.83 9.23
CA TRP A 128 17.86 2.87 9.86
C TRP A 128 18.23 1.45 9.43
N ALA A 129 18.66 0.59 10.37
CA ALA A 129 19.16 -0.75 10.05
C ALA A 129 18.94 -1.78 11.18
N GLY A 130 18.99 -3.06 10.82
CA GLY A 130 19.05 -4.19 11.77
C GLY A 130 17.71 -4.78 12.21
N GLY A 131 16.58 -4.15 11.88
CA GLY A 131 15.23 -4.63 12.23
C GLY A 131 14.44 -5.14 11.02
N HIS A 132 13.29 -5.73 11.30
CA HIS A 132 12.31 -6.15 10.30
C HIS A 132 11.48 -4.95 9.82
N ASP A 133 11.66 -4.55 8.56
CA ASP A 133 10.90 -3.46 7.94
C ASP A 133 9.64 -4.01 7.24
N VAL A 134 8.46 -3.69 7.78
CA VAL A 134 7.20 -4.09 7.16
C VAL A 134 7.01 -3.29 5.88
N SER A 135 6.76 -3.95 4.75
CA SER A 135 6.54 -3.24 3.48
C SER A 135 5.22 -2.47 3.49
N GLY A 136 5.29 -1.18 3.82
CA GLY A 136 4.13 -0.28 3.86
C GLY A 136 3.46 -0.07 2.50
N HIS A 137 4.22 -0.13 1.40
CA HIS A 137 3.64 -0.11 0.05
C HIS A 137 2.84 -1.38 -0.24
N CYS A 138 3.40 -2.55 0.09
CA CYS A 138 2.69 -3.81 -0.09
C CYS A 138 1.38 -3.82 0.70
N PHE A 139 1.46 -3.45 1.98
CA PHE A 139 0.30 -3.26 2.86
C PHE A 139 -0.78 -2.36 2.24
N LEU A 140 -0.40 -1.13 1.86
CA LEU A 140 -1.37 -0.13 1.40
C LEU A 140 -2.00 -0.52 0.07
N LEU A 141 -1.22 -1.04 -0.88
CA LEU A 141 -1.72 -1.43 -2.20
C LEU A 141 -2.71 -2.60 -2.11
N ILE A 142 -2.42 -3.61 -1.27
CA ILE A 142 -3.33 -4.74 -1.05
C ILE A 142 -4.61 -4.28 -0.34
N HIS A 143 -4.48 -3.49 0.73
CA HIS A 143 -5.63 -2.93 1.47
C HIS A 143 -6.54 -2.11 0.54
N SER A 144 -5.96 -1.24 -0.28
CA SER A 144 -6.67 -0.45 -1.29
C SER A 144 -7.36 -1.31 -2.36
N ALA A 145 -6.66 -2.31 -2.91
CA ALA A 145 -7.22 -3.18 -3.95
C ALA A 145 -8.41 -4.01 -3.44
N LEU A 146 -8.29 -4.62 -2.25
CA LEU A 146 -9.36 -5.39 -1.63
C LEU A 146 -10.55 -4.51 -1.24
N PHE A 147 -10.30 -3.31 -0.72
CA PHE A 147 -11.37 -2.37 -0.41
C PHE A 147 -12.16 -1.97 -1.66
N LEU A 148 -11.48 -1.66 -2.78
CA LEU A 148 -12.16 -1.34 -4.04
C LEU A 148 -12.90 -2.54 -4.64
N ALA A 149 -12.37 -3.75 -4.49
CA ALA A 149 -13.04 -4.96 -4.95
C ALA A 149 -14.44 -5.10 -4.31
N GLU A 150 -14.52 -4.90 -2.98
CA GLU A 150 -15.76 -5.07 -2.21
C GLU A 150 -16.70 -3.86 -2.30
N GLU A 151 -16.19 -2.63 -2.22
CA GLU A 151 -17.04 -1.44 -2.06
C GLU A 151 -17.34 -0.70 -3.37
N ALA A 152 -16.60 -1.01 -4.44
CA ALA A 152 -16.79 -0.41 -5.76
C ALA A 152 -17.08 -1.47 -6.84
N VAL A 153 -16.18 -2.43 -7.07
CA VAL A 153 -16.27 -3.39 -8.20
C VAL A 153 -17.50 -4.29 -8.07
N ALA A 154 -17.62 -5.06 -6.99
CA ALA A 154 -18.73 -6.01 -6.82
C ALA A 154 -20.11 -5.33 -6.86
N PRO A 155 -20.35 -4.20 -6.16
CA PRO A 155 -21.63 -3.51 -6.23
C PRO A 155 -21.92 -2.87 -7.59
N LEU A 156 -20.89 -2.38 -8.31
CA LEU A 156 -21.08 -1.86 -9.67
C LEU A 156 -21.47 -2.98 -10.63
N LEU A 157 -20.85 -4.16 -10.53
CA LEU A 157 -21.23 -5.34 -11.30
C LEU A 157 -22.67 -5.77 -11.00
N ALA A 158 -23.06 -5.80 -9.72
CA ALA A 158 -24.43 -6.16 -9.31
C ALA A 158 -25.49 -5.19 -9.86
N VAL A 159 -25.21 -3.89 -9.88
CA VAL A 159 -26.15 -2.90 -10.44
C VAL A 159 -26.17 -2.97 -11.98
N LEU A 160 -25.04 -3.29 -12.62
CA LEU A 160 -24.97 -3.42 -14.08
C LEU A 160 -25.61 -4.72 -14.60
N SER A 161 -25.72 -5.75 -13.76
CA SER A 161 -26.40 -7.00 -14.10
C SER A 161 -27.92 -6.92 -13.93
N ASP A 162 -28.44 -5.99 -13.12
CA ASP A 162 -29.89 -5.73 -13.04
C ASP A 162 -30.39 -5.01 -14.31
N ARG A 163 -31.32 -5.64 -15.03
CA ARG A 163 -31.87 -5.15 -16.30
C ARG A 163 -33.08 -4.24 -16.14
N ARG A 164 -33.50 -3.92 -14.90
CA ARG A 164 -34.66 -3.05 -14.66
C ARG A 164 -34.36 -1.59 -15.06
N HIS A 165 -35.26 -1.02 -15.87
CA HIS A 165 -35.32 0.38 -16.33
C HIS A 165 -34.05 1.22 -16.11
N THR A 166 -33.06 1.04 -16.99
CA THR A 166 -31.78 1.74 -16.88
C THR A 166 -31.77 3.01 -17.73
N LEU A 167 -31.55 4.17 -17.09
CA LEU A 167 -31.19 5.40 -17.79
C LEU A 167 -29.84 5.19 -18.52
N PRO A 168 -29.76 5.39 -19.86
CA PRO A 168 -28.55 5.11 -20.63
C PRO A 168 -27.33 5.88 -20.10
N ALA A 169 -27.50 7.17 -19.77
CA ALA A 169 -26.43 8.01 -19.25
C ALA A 169 -25.84 7.47 -17.93
N LEU A 170 -26.68 7.02 -17.00
CA LEU A 170 -26.23 6.46 -15.72
C LEU A 170 -25.54 5.10 -15.90
N THR A 171 -25.97 4.31 -16.88
CA THR A 171 -25.34 3.04 -17.24
C THR A 171 -23.93 3.26 -17.79
N THR A 172 -23.77 4.23 -18.68
CA THR A 172 -22.45 4.65 -19.20
C THR A 172 -21.54 5.12 -18.05
N ALA A 173 -22.05 5.95 -17.14
CA ALA A 173 -21.29 6.41 -15.98
C ALA A 173 -20.86 5.25 -15.06
N ARG A 174 -21.73 4.28 -14.80
CA ARG A 174 -21.41 3.08 -14.00
C ARG A 174 -20.34 2.20 -14.67
N ARG A 175 -20.42 2.00 -15.98
CA ARG A 175 -19.39 1.26 -16.75
C ARG A 175 -18.05 1.98 -16.73
N ALA A 176 -18.05 3.30 -16.88
CA ALA A 176 -16.85 4.12 -16.79
C ALA A 176 -16.22 4.04 -15.39
N ALA A 177 -17.03 4.15 -14.33
CA ALA A 177 -16.57 4.01 -12.95
C ALA A 177 -15.99 2.61 -12.67
N LEU A 178 -16.62 1.56 -13.18
CA LEU A 178 -16.12 0.19 -13.08
C LEU A 178 -14.78 0.02 -13.79
N ALA A 179 -14.68 0.48 -15.04
CA ALA A 179 -13.45 0.41 -15.84
C ALA A 179 -12.31 1.19 -15.18
N ALA A 180 -12.58 2.39 -14.68
CA ALA A 180 -11.60 3.19 -13.94
C ALA A 180 -11.13 2.48 -12.66
N THR A 181 -12.06 1.88 -11.91
CA THR A 181 -11.74 1.13 -10.68
C THR A 181 -10.89 -0.10 -10.97
N LEU A 182 -11.25 -0.90 -11.99
CA LEU A 182 -10.46 -2.05 -12.41
C LEU A 182 -9.08 -1.64 -12.93
N GLY A 183 -9.00 -0.53 -13.67
CA GLY A 183 -7.73 0.05 -14.11
C GLY A 183 -6.83 0.42 -12.93
N LEU A 184 -7.37 1.09 -11.91
CA LEU A 184 -6.62 1.44 -10.71
C LEU A 184 -6.16 0.20 -9.92
N VAL A 185 -7.02 -0.81 -9.76
CA VAL A 185 -6.65 -2.10 -9.16
C VAL A 185 -5.53 -2.77 -9.96
N GLY A 186 -5.59 -2.74 -11.29
CA GLY A 186 -4.52 -3.22 -12.16
C GLY A 186 -3.20 -2.49 -11.94
N VAL A 187 -3.24 -1.16 -11.77
CA VAL A 187 -2.07 -0.36 -11.39
C VAL A 187 -1.51 -0.81 -10.04
N TRP A 188 -2.35 -1.07 -9.03
CA TRP A 188 -1.91 -1.58 -7.72
C TRP A 188 -1.25 -2.96 -7.82
N VAL A 189 -1.82 -3.87 -8.60
CA VAL A 189 -1.23 -5.20 -8.83
C VAL A 189 0.13 -5.07 -9.53
N PHE A 190 0.24 -4.21 -10.55
CA PHE A 190 1.51 -3.95 -11.21
C PHE A 190 2.56 -3.35 -10.26
N MET A 191 2.16 -2.40 -9.41
CA MET A 191 3.02 -1.82 -8.40
C MET A 191 3.44 -2.83 -7.33
N LEU A 192 2.58 -3.77 -6.96
CA LEU A 192 2.93 -4.89 -6.05
C LEU A 192 4.00 -5.79 -6.68
N TYR A 193 3.85 -6.13 -7.96
CA TYR A 193 4.89 -6.85 -8.71
C TYR A 193 6.23 -6.08 -8.70
N ALA A 194 6.20 -4.77 -8.98
CA ALA A 194 7.40 -3.94 -8.94
C ALA A 194 8.05 -3.92 -7.54
N THR A 195 7.21 -3.81 -6.50
CA THR A 195 7.62 -3.83 -5.08
C THR A 195 8.33 -5.14 -4.74
N ALA A 196 7.76 -6.27 -5.16
CA ALA A 196 8.31 -7.60 -4.94
C ALA A 196 9.63 -7.83 -5.69
N ARG A 197 9.76 -7.28 -6.91
CA ARG A 197 10.91 -7.56 -7.77
C ARG A 197 12.13 -6.70 -7.45
N TYR A 198 11.94 -5.47 -6.97
CA TYR A 198 13.00 -4.45 -6.94
C TYR A 198 13.28 -3.83 -5.57
N PHE A 199 12.38 -3.94 -4.58
CA PHE A 199 12.46 -3.08 -3.39
C PHE A 199 12.54 -3.82 -2.06
N HIS A 200 11.96 -5.01 -1.94
CA HIS A 200 11.80 -5.68 -0.64
C HIS A 200 12.15 -7.17 -0.70
N GLY A 201 12.58 -7.70 0.45
CA GLY A 201 12.80 -9.13 0.65
C GLY A 201 11.51 -9.88 1.02
N ILE A 202 11.48 -11.21 0.82
CA ILE A 202 10.26 -12.01 0.96
C ILE A 202 9.53 -11.86 2.31
N HIS A 203 10.27 -11.71 3.43
CA HIS A 203 9.68 -11.56 4.75
C HIS A 203 8.98 -10.20 4.93
N GLU A 204 9.58 -9.13 4.41
CA GLU A 204 9.02 -7.78 4.44
C GLU A 204 7.71 -7.73 3.64
N LEU A 205 7.70 -8.38 2.46
CA LEU A 205 6.52 -8.58 1.63
C LEU A 205 5.44 -9.42 2.32
N LEU A 206 5.82 -10.52 2.95
CA LEU A 206 4.88 -11.41 3.64
C LEU A 206 4.16 -10.66 4.77
N SER A 207 4.91 -9.94 5.60
CA SER A 207 4.33 -9.15 6.69
C SER A 207 3.41 -8.03 6.19
N GLY A 208 3.81 -7.31 5.13
CA GLY A 208 2.96 -6.31 4.49
C GLY A 208 1.68 -6.91 3.90
N THR A 209 1.79 -8.08 3.26
CA THR A 209 0.66 -8.82 2.69
C THR A 209 -0.34 -9.25 3.76
N VAL A 210 0.14 -9.87 4.84
CA VAL A 210 -0.71 -10.31 5.96
C VAL A 210 -1.50 -9.13 6.52
N LEU A 211 -0.84 -8.00 6.77
CA LEU A 211 -1.52 -6.81 7.28
C LEU A 211 -2.47 -6.19 6.24
N GLY A 212 -2.14 -6.23 4.95
CA GLY A 212 -3.02 -5.74 3.89
C GLY A 212 -4.31 -6.55 3.77
N VAL A 213 -4.24 -7.86 3.98
CA VAL A 213 -5.39 -8.78 3.93
C VAL A 213 -6.20 -8.74 5.24
N ALA A 214 -5.56 -8.45 6.38
CA ALA A 214 -6.18 -8.57 7.71
C ALA A 214 -7.49 -7.79 7.86
N TYR A 215 -7.54 -6.53 7.39
CA TYR A 215 -8.79 -5.74 7.41
C TYR A 215 -9.91 -6.42 6.63
N TRP A 216 -9.61 -6.87 5.41
CA TRP A 216 -10.59 -7.52 4.56
C TRP A 216 -11.11 -8.82 5.19
N ALA A 217 -10.22 -9.65 5.73
CA ALA A 217 -10.59 -10.88 6.40
C ALA A 217 -11.45 -10.60 7.66
N ALA A 218 -11.09 -9.57 8.43
CA ALA A 218 -11.79 -9.23 9.66
C ALA A 218 -13.18 -8.61 9.45
N LEU A 219 -13.42 -7.88 8.35
CA LEU A 219 -14.69 -7.18 8.13
C LEU A 219 -15.59 -7.83 7.08
N TYR A 220 -15.03 -8.31 5.97
CA TYR A 220 -15.82 -8.85 4.86
C TYR A 220 -15.97 -10.38 4.95
N ARG A 221 -14.93 -11.11 5.38
CA ARG A 221 -14.99 -12.57 5.49
C ARG A 221 -15.68 -13.07 6.77
N SER A 222 -15.55 -12.33 7.87
CA SER A 222 -16.16 -12.69 9.16
C SER A 222 -17.68 -12.45 9.22
N GLY A 223 -18.24 -11.75 8.23
CA GLY A 223 -19.66 -11.39 8.18
C GLY A 223 -20.08 -10.27 9.13
N VAL A 224 -19.19 -9.75 9.99
CA VAL A 224 -19.50 -8.71 11.00
C VAL A 224 -20.04 -7.43 10.35
N LEU A 225 -19.54 -7.10 9.15
CA LEU A 225 -20.06 -6.02 8.31
C LEU A 225 -20.14 -6.48 6.84
N GLY A 226 -20.50 -7.73 6.55
CA GLY A 226 -20.61 -8.20 5.16
C GLY A 226 -21.58 -7.35 4.32
N PRO A 227 -21.42 -7.27 2.98
CA PRO A 227 -22.45 -6.67 2.14
C PRO A 227 -23.77 -7.44 2.35
N ALA A 228 -24.85 -6.70 2.59
CA ALA A 228 -26.19 -7.26 2.64
C ALA A 228 -26.58 -7.83 1.27
#